data_AF-A0A2V7FGB6-F1
#
_entry.id   AF-A0A2V7FGB6-F1
#
_cell.length_a   1.000
_cell.length_b   1.000
_cell.length_c   1.000
_cell.angle_alpha   90.00
_cell.angle_beta   90.00
_cell.angle_gamma   90.00
#
_symmetry.space_group_name_H-M   'P 1'
#
loop_
_entity.id
_entity.type
_entity.pdbx_description
1 polymer ?
#
loop_
_entity_poly.entity_id
_entity_poly.type
_entity_poly.pdbx_seq_one_letter_code
_entity_poly.pdbx_strand_id
1 'polypeptide(L)' 'MQVTAISTPRYPEWRWRITGYAGETVEESHAGFPTIAAAVAAGTERLVSMSVVERSDSTPPAWPARFGRR' A
#
# COMPACT_ATOMS: atom_id res chain seq x y z
N MET A 1 4.13 -5.46 1.12
CA MET A 1 3.03 -4.70 1.73
C MET A 1 1.77 -5.56 1.76
N GLN A 2 0.92 -5.38 2.77
CA GLN A 2 -0.30 -6.16 2.96
C GLN A 2 -1.47 -5.28 3.44
N VAL A 3 -2.67 -5.56 2.94
CA VAL A 3 -3.92 -4.96 3.41
C VAL A 3 -4.56 -5.87 4.45
N THR A 4 -4.94 -5.31 5.60
CA THR A 4 -5.64 -6.03 6.67
C THR A 4 -6.90 -5.27 7.05
N ALA A 5 -8.02 -5.97 7.21
CA ALA A 5 -9.23 -5.40 7.78
C ALA A 5 -9.20 -5.53 9.31
N ILE A 6 -9.43 -4.42 10.00
CA ILE A 6 -9.48 -4.30 11.45
C ILE A 6 -10.86 -3.78 11.86
N SER A 7 -11.37 -4.28 12.98
CA SER A 7 -12.55 -3.74 13.64
C SER A 7 -12.28 -3.76 15.14
N THR A 8 -12.77 -2.76 15.87
CA THR A 8 -12.56 -2.68 17.33
C THR A 8 -13.90 -2.74 18.05
N PRO A 9 -13.97 -3.25 19.30
CA PRO A 9 -15.23 -3.29 20.03
C PRO A 9 -15.90 -1.91 20.22
N ARG A 10 -15.11 -0.82 20.21
CA ARG A 10 -15.59 0.56 20.32
C ARG A 10 -16.12 1.13 19.00
N TYR A 11 -15.64 0.58 17.89
CA TYR A 11 -15.92 1.01 16.52
C TYR A 11 -16.17 -0.25 15.68
N PRO A 12 -17.42 -0.77 15.68
CA PRO A 12 -17.75 -2.04 15.07
C PRO A 12 -17.65 -2.00 13.53
N GLU A 13 -17.51 -0.81 12.94
CA GLU A 13 -17.15 -0.69 11.53
C GLU A 13 -15.80 -1.34 11.22
N TRP A 14 -15.66 -1.85 10.00
CA TRP A 14 -14.39 -2.33 9.48
C TRP A 14 -13.58 -1.16 8.96
N ARG A 15 -12.29 -1.16 9.22
CA ARG A 15 -11.31 -0.24 8.65
C ARG A 15 -10.23 -1.07 7.99
N TRP A 16 -9.61 -0.57 6.94
CA TRP A 16 -8.44 -1.23 6.36
C TRP A 16 -7.17 -0.56 6.87
N ARG A 17 -6.12 -1.37 7.00
CA ARG A 17 -4.77 -0.91 7.32
C ARG A 17 -3.80 -1.54 6.34
N ILE A 18 -2.94 -0.72 5.74
CA ILE A 18 -1.81 -1.16 4.93
C ILE A 18 -0.60 -1.27 5.84
N THR A 19 0.04 -2.43 5.79
CA THR A 19 1.28 -2.72 6.50
C THR A 19 2.45 -2.88 5.53
N GLY A 20 3.57 -2.27 5.90
CA GLY A 20 4.82 -2.37 5.18
C GLY A 20 5.50 -3.71 5.39
N TYR A 21 6.67 -3.89 4.79
CA TYR A 21 7.40 -5.16 4.87
C TYR A 21 8.04 -5.40 6.24
N ALA A 22 8.25 -4.35 7.03
CA ALA A 22 8.73 -4.46 8.41
C ALA A 22 7.58 -4.54 9.43
N GLY A 23 6.33 -4.66 8.97
CA GLY A 23 5.13 -4.72 9.82
C GLY A 23 4.63 -3.37 10.33
N GLU A 24 5.27 -2.28 9.89
CA GLU A 24 4.88 -0.90 10.20
C GLU A 24 3.53 -0.55 9.56
N THR A 25 2.73 0.28 10.23
CA THR A 25 1.55 0.88 9.58
C THR A 25 2.01 1.90 8.57
N VAL A 26 1.70 1.66 7.29
CA VAL A 26 1.94 2.63 6.23
C VAL A 26 0.76 3.60 6.15
N GLU A 27 -0.46 3.07 6.15
CA GLU A 27 -1.68 3.88 6.09
C GLU A 27 -2.85 3.13 6.73
N GLU A 28 -3.82 3.86 7.27
CA GLU A 28 -5.05 3.31 7.84
C GLU A 28 -6.27 4.13 7.39
N SER A 29 -7.40 3.45 7.17
CA SER A 29 -8.63 4.10 6.73
C SER A 29 -9.31 4.85 7.87
N HIS A 30 -9.55 6.15 7.64
CA HIS A 30 -10.46 6.91 8.50
C HIS A 30 -11.93 6.54 8.29
N ALA A 31 -12.28 6.05 7.08
CA ALA A 31 -13.61 5.57 6.75
C ALA A 31 -13.92 4.20 7.36
N GLY A 32 -15.17 4.02 7.78
CA GLY A 32 -15.73 2.77 8.23
C GLY A 32 -16.47 2.04 7.12
N PHE A 33 -16.35 0.72 7.10
CA PHE A 33 -16.97 -0.17 6.13
C PHE A 33 -17.88 -1.18 6.84
N PRO A 34 -19.02 -1.55 6.22
CA PRO A 34 -19.96 -2.49 6.84
C PRO A 34 -19.46 -3.94 6.81
N THR A 35 -18.50 -4.28 5.95
CA THR A 35 -18.01 -5.66 5.79
C THR A 35 -16.49 -5.70 5.66
N ILE A 36 -15.91 -6.84 6.06
CA ILE A 36 -14.49 -7.15 5.87
C ILE A 36 -14.11 -7.01 4.39
N ALA A 37 -14.93 -7.58 3.49
CA ALA A 37 -14.67 -7.55 2.06
C ALA A 37 -14.62 -6.13 1.50
N ALA A 38 -15.54 -5.25 1.94
CA ALA A 38 -15.56 -3.85 1.51
C ALA A 38 -14.30 -3.10 1.99
N ALA A 39 -13.87 -3.33 3.24
CA ALA A 39 -12.64 -2.75 3.76
C ALA A 39 -11.41 -3.25 2.98
N VAL A 40 -11.28 -4.56 2.76
CA VAL A 40 -10.14 -5.13 2.02
C VAL A 40 -10.11 -4.64 0.57
N ALA A 41 -11.25 -4.56 -0.11
CA ALA A 41 -11.33 -4.04 -1.47
C ALA A 41 -10.84 -2.59 -1.54
N ALA A 42 -11.38 -1.72 -0.68
CA ALA A 42 -10.97 -0.31 -0.63
C ALA A 42 -9.48 -0.15 -0.27
N GLY A 43 -8.96 -0.94 0.68
CA GLY A 43 -7.54 -0.93 1.03
C GLY A 43 -6.65 -1.45 -0.09
N THR A 44 -7.13 -2.41 -0.89
CA THR A 44 -6.40 -2.94 -2.05
C THR A 44 -6.31 -1.90 -3.16
N GLU A 45 -7.41 -1.18 -3.45
CA GLU A 45 -7.40 -0.06 -4.41
C GLU A 45 -6.40 1.03 -3.99
N ARG A 46 -6.35 1.36 -2.69
CA ARG A 46 -5.38 2.32 -2.15
C ARG A 46 -3.94 1.82 -2.29
N LEU A 47 -3.68 0.56 -1.96
CA LEU A 47 -2.35 -0.06 -2.11
C LEU A 47 -1.88 -0.04 -3.57
N VAL A 48 -2.76 -0.38 -4.51
CA VAL A 48 -2.46 -0.31 -5.95
C VAL A 48 -2.09 1.11 -6.34
N SER A 49 -2.88 2.11 -5.92
CA SER A 49 -2.62 3.52 -6.19
C SER A 49 -1.25 3.97 -5.65
N MET A 50 -0.88 3.55 -4.44
CA MET A 50 0.45 3.80 -3.87
C MET A 50 1.57 3.13 -4.68
N SER A 51 1.40 1.87 -5.08
CA SER A 51 2.43 1.15 -5.85
C SER A 51 2.68 1.75 -7.24
N VAL A 52 1.66 2.37 -7.84
CA VAL A 52 1.81 3.10 -9.11
C VAL A 52 2.69 4.33 -8.94
N VAL A 53 2.55 5.05 -7.82
CA VAL A 53 3.40 6.20 -7.49
C VAL A 53 4.85 5.75 -7.26
N GLU A 54 5.06 4.69 -6.48
CA GLU A 54 6.41 4.16 -6.21
C GLU A 54 7.16 3.73 -7.50
N ARG A 55 6.45 3.11 -8.45
CA ARG A 55 7.05 2.76 -9.75
C ARG A 55 7.33 3.98 -10.62
N SER A 56 6.54 5.04 -10.48
CA SER A 56 6.71 6.27 -11.27
C SER A 56 7.91 7.09 -10.79
N ASP A 57 8.18 7.08 -9.48
CA ASP A 57 9.36 7.73 -8.88
C ASP A 57 10.66 6.94 -9.07
N SER A 58 10.57 5.66 -9.46
CA SER A 58 11.74 4.84 -9.81
C SER A 58 12.26 5.18 -11.21
N THR A 59 12.81 6.39 -11.36
CA THR A 59 13.67 6.71 -12.51
C THR A 59 14.96 5.89 -12.35
N PRO A 60 15.30 4.96 -13.27
CA PRO A 60 16.56 4.25 -13.16
C PRO A 60 17.70 5.29 -13.24
N PRO A 61 18.73 5.20 -12.37
CA PRO A 61 19.88 6.07 -12.52
C PRO A 61 20.44 5.84 -13.92
N ALA A 62 20.61 6.93 -14.69
CA ALA A 62 21.27 6.88 -15.97
C ALA A 62 22.72 6.43 -15.72
N TRP A 63 22.97 5.13 -15.75
CA TRP A 63 24.32 4.62 -15.89
C TRP A 63 24.86 5.20 -17.19
N PRO A 64 25.94 6.01 -17.17
CA PRO A 64 26.60 6.31 -18.42
C PRO A 64 27.15 4.98 -18.93
N ALA A 65 26.72 4.56 -20.11
CA ALA A 65 27.32 3.45 -20.84
C ALA A 65 28.80 3.78 -21.09
N ARG A 66 29.69 3.40 -20.17
CA ARG A 66 31.13 3.65 -20.26
C ARG A 66 31.95 2.44 -19.85
N PHE A 67 31.78 1.33 -20.57
CA PHE A 67 32.79 0.30 -20.78
C PHE A 67 32.50 -0.26 -22.18
N GLY A 68 33.33 -0.18 -23.21
CA GLY A 68 34.78 -0.13 -23.27
C GLY A 68 35.15 -1.10 -24.38
N ARG A 69 35.76 -0.58 -25.45
CA ARG A 69 36.17 -1.31 -26.66
C ARG A 69 36.81 -2.67 -26.37
N ARG A 70 36.50 -3.66 -27.20
CA ARG A 70 37.47 -4.66 -27.63
C ARG A 70 37.38 -4.89 -29.12
#